data_AF-A0A1H0KI30-F1
#
_entry.id   AF-A0A1H0KI30-F1
#
_cell.length_a   1.000
_cell.length_b   1.000
_cell.length_c   1.000
_cell.angle_alpha   90.00
_cell.angle_beta   90.00
_cell.angle_gamma   90.00
#
_symmetry.space_group_name_H-M   'P 1'
#
loop_
_entity.id
_entity.type
_entity.pdbx_description
1 polymer ?
#
loop_
_entity_poly.entity_id
_entity_poly.type
_entity_poly.pdbx_seq_one_letter_code
_entity_poly.pdbx_strand_id
1 'polypeptide(L)' 'MFEDQTVDLLPARTTLQAGAGGNGGNGGRGGDAVAVSAAVIFVGGDVDDSTLTATAGDATATGGAGGAGGDGGAGGND' A
#
# COMPACT_ATOMS: atom_id res chain seq x y z
N MET A 1 55.31 -50.31 5.51
CA MET A 1 55.39 -49.16 4.59
C MET A 1 53.97 -48.71 4.38
N PHE A 2 53.59 -47.54 4.89
CA PHE A 2 52.26 -46.99 4.67
C PHE A 2 52.40 -46.01 3.50
N GLU A 3 51.62 -46.20 2.44
CA GLU A 3 51.58 -45.26 1.31
C GLU A 3 50.97 -43.94 1.77
N ASP A 4 51.64 -42.83 1.45
CA ASP A 4 51.06 -41.50 1.59
C ASP A 4 49.85 -41.41 0.64
N GLN A 5 48.67 -41.56 1.23
CA GLN A 5 47.41 -41.34 0.54
C GLN A 5 46.92 -39.95 0.90
N THR A 6 46.85 -39.06 -0.09
CA THR A 6 46.27 -37.74 0.07
C THR A 6 44.77 -37.78 -0.23
N VAL A 7 43.97 -37.11 0.60
CA VAL A 7 42.53 -36.95 0.39
C VAL A 7 42.28 -35.51 -0.03
N ASP A 8 41.64 -35.32 -1.17
CA ASP A 8 41.32 -33.98 -1.68
C ASP A 8 40.08 -33.43 -0.96
N LEU A 9 40.23 -32.29 -0.29
CA LEU A 9 39.16 -31.64 0.45
C LEU A 9 38.51 -30.58 -0.44
N LEU A 10 37.47 -31.01 -1.16
CA LEU A 10 36.63 -30.09 -1.90
C LEU A 10 35.93 -29.12 -0.91
N PRO A 11 35.94 -27.80 -1.16
CA PRO A 11 35.25 -26.84 -0.31
C PRO A 11 33.76 -27.17 -0.18
N ALA A 12 33.20 -27.03 1.02
CA ALA A 12 31.75 -27.16 1.22
C ALA A 12 31.02 -26.14 0.33
N ARG A 13 30.23 -26.62 -0.63
CA ARG A 13 29.40 -25.76 -1.48
C ARG A 13 28.04 -25.55 -0.81
N THR A 14 27.78 -24.33 -0.34
CA THR A 14 26.41 -23.90 -0.07
C THR A 14 25.68 -23.80 -1.39
N THR A 15 24.62 -24.60 -1.57
CA THR A 15 23.71 -24.49 -2.71
C THR A 15 22.50 -23.66 -2.29
N LEU A 16 22.17 -22.62 -3.06
CA LEU A 16 20.89 -21.94 -2.92
C LEU A 16 19.85 -22.82 -3.62
N GLN A 17 18.88 -23.36 -2.89
CA GLN A 17 17.69 -23.92 -3.51
C GLN A 17 16.85 -22.75 -4.03
N ALA A 18 17.20 -22.25 -5.20
CA ALA A 18 16.38 -21.33 -5.96
C ALA A 18 15.19 -22.14 -6.52
N GLY A 19 14.17 -22.35 -5.69
CA GLY A 19 12.85 -22.67 -6.22
C GLY A 19 12.28 -21.41 -6.86
N ALA A 20 11.57 -21.54 -7.98
CA ALA A 20 10.86 -20.43 -8.60
C ALA A 20 9.69 -20.00 -7.73
N GLY A 21 9.92 -19.38 -6.57
CA GLY A 21 8.88 -18.81 -5.73
C GLY A 21 8.09 -17.78 -6.54
N GLY A 22 6.77 -17.96 -6.62
CA GLY A 22 5.93 -17.12 -7.48
C GLY A 22 5.93 -15.67 -7.00
N ASN A 23 5.83 -14.74 -7.95
CA ASN A 23 5.75 -13.31 -7.65
C ASN A 23 4.58 -13.04 -6.69
N GLY A 24 4.84 -12.29 -5.62
CA GLY A 24 3.80 -11.79 -4.71
C GLY A 24 2.71 -11.03 -5.47
N GLY A 25 1.46 -11.14 -5.00
CA GLY A 25 0.32 -10.51 -5.64
C GLY A 25 0.34 -9.00 -5.47
N ASN A 26 -0.27 -8.29 -6.43
CA ASN A 26 -0.39 -6.84 -6.34
C ASN A 26 -1.29 -6.44 -5.15
N GLY A 27 -0.89 -5.40 -4.42
CA GLY A 27 -1.72 -4.80 -3.38
C GLY A 27 -3.07 -4.29 -3.91
N GLY A 28 -4.10 -4.31 -3.05
CA GLY A 28 -5.43 -3.82 -3.38
C GLY A 28 -5.46 -2.31 -3.50
N ARG A 29 -6.43 -1.77 -4.25
CA ARG A 29 -6.62 -0.31 -4.33
C ARG A 29 -7.09 0.23 -2.98
N GLY A 30 -6.67 1.45 -2.66
CA GLY A 30 -7.25 2.22 -1.54
C GLY A 30 -8.75 2.45 -1.74
N GLY A 31 -9.48 2.64 -0.64
CA GLY A 31 -10.92 2.86 -0.67
C GLY A 31 -11.24 4.26 -1.20
N ASP A 32 -12.39 4.39 -1.86
CA ASP A 32 -12.84 5.68 -2.35
C ASP A 32 -13.16 6.63 -1.18
N ALA A 33 -12.91 7.92 -1.40
CA ALA A 33 -13.22 8.97 -0.44
C ALA A 33 -14.34 9.87 -0.97
N VAL A 34 -15.33 10.13 -0.11
CA VAL A 34 -16.43 11.06 -0.40
C VAL A 34 -16.41 12.18 0.63
N ALA A 35 -16.44 13.41 0.14
CA ALA A 35 -16.57 14.61 0.96
C ALA A 35 -17.93 15.25 0.74
N VAL A 36 -18.68 15.45 1.83
CA VAL A 36 -19.96 16.15 1.78
C VAL A 36 -19.91 17.31 2.78
N SER A 37 -20.20 18.52 2.29
CA SER A 37 -20.56 19.64 3.16
C SER A 37 -22.08 19.80 3.12
N ALA A 38 -22.74 19.42 4.21
CA ALA A 38 -24.14 19.75 4.45
C ALA A 38 -24.20 20.96 5.39
N ALA A 39 -23.57 22.08 4.99
CA ALA A 39 -23.56 23.29 5.79
C ALA A 39 -24.77 24.19 5.49
N VAL A 40 -25.38 24.72 6.56
CA VAL A 40 -26.29 25.87 6.45
C VAL A 40 -25.44 27.10 6.13
N ILE A 41 -25.70 27.75 5.00
CA ILE A 41 -25.02 28.99 4.62
C ILE A 41 -25.75 30.16 5.27
N PHE A 42 -25.05 30.89 6.14
CA PHE A 42 -25.55 32.14 6.69
C PHE A 42 -25.09 33.28 5.79
N VAL A 43 -26.06 34.03 5.26
CA VAL A 43 -25.81 35.21 4.44
C VAL A 43 -26.35 36.42 5.19
N GLY A 44 -25.45 37.36 5.51
CA GLY A 44 -25.78 38.59 6.22
C GLY A 44 -25.24 39.81 5.46
N GLY A 45 -26.07 40.83 5.32
CA GLY A 45 -25.70 42.08 4.66
C GLY A 45 -25.93 43.28 5.57
N ASP A 46 -25.02 44.24 5.50
CA ASP A 46 -25.14 45.57 6.10
C ASP A 46 -25.35 46.59 4.97
N VAL A 47 -26.43 47.36 5.07
CA VAL A 47 -26.82 48.36 4.05
C VAL A 47 -26.07 49.67 4.25
N ASP A 48 -25.64 49.96 5.48
CA ASP A 48 -24.94 51.21 5.81
C ASP A 48 -23.46 51.14 5.39
N ASP A 49 -22.82 49.98 5.57
CA ASP A 49 -21.42 49.73 5.16
C ASP A 49 -21.29 48.95 3.84
N SER A 50 -22.39 48.74 3.12
CA SER A 50 -22.44 48.03 1.81
C SER A 50 -21.71 46.68 1.82
N THR A 51 -21.69 46.01 2.98
CA THR A 51 -20.90 44.79 3.18
C THR A 51 -21.82 43.58 3.10
N LEU A 52 -21.43 42.59 2.33
CA LEU A 52 -22.12 41.30 2.25
C LEU A 52 -21.16 40.20 2.70
N THR A 53 -21.60 39.41 3.67
CA THR A 53 -20.84 38.29 4.19
C THR A 53 -21.63 36.99 4.02
N ALA A 54 -20.93 35.94 3.61
CA ALA A 54 -21.46 34.60 3.55
C ALA A 54 -20.46 33.67 4.23
N THR A 55 -20.95 32.83 5.14
CA THR A 55 -20.12 31.84 5.82
C THR A 55 -20.77 30.47 5.69
N ALA A 56 -19.96 29.50 5.25
CA ALA A 56 -20.30 28.09 5.21
C ALA A 56 -19.41 27.33 6.19
N GLY A 57 -19.95 26.26 6.77
CA GLY A 57 -19.19 25.35 7.63
C GLY A 57 -18.29 24.40 6.83
N ASP A 58 -17.37 23.77 7.55
CA ASP A 58 -16.36 22.87 6.98
C ASP A 58 -16.96 21.61 6.35
N ALA A 59 -16.33 21.14 5.26
CA ALA A 59 -16.63 19.84 4.66
C ALA A 59 -15.70 18.78 5.27
N THR A 60 -16.27 17.74 5.89
CA THR A 60 -15.46 16.60 6.38
C THR A 60 -15.51 15.45 5.38
N ALA A 61 -14.35 14.99 4.91
CA ALA A 61 -14.23 13.82 4.04
C ALA A 61 -14.16 12.54 4.88
N THR A 62 -14.93 11.52 4.51
CA THR A 62 -14.80 10.16 5.06
C THR A 62 -14.42 9.20 3.94
N GLY A 63 -13.31 8.48 4.15
CA GLY A 63 -12.84 7.44 3.22
C GLY A 63 -13.27 6.05 3.66
N GLY A 64 -13.54 5.18 2.70
CA GLY A 64 -13.71 3.75 2.95
C GLY A 64 -12.38 3.04 3.22
N ALA A 65 -12.43 1.86 3.84
CA ALA A 65 -11.26 0.99 3.95
C ALA A 65 -10.79 0.56 2.56
N GLY A 66 -9.48 0.45 2.36
CA GLY A 66 -8.89 -0.10 1.14
C GLY A 66 -9.20 -1.58 0.93
N GLY A 67 -9.17 -2.00 -0.34
CA GLY A 67 -9.26 -3.41 -0.70
C GLY A 67 -8.03 -4.19 -0.23
N ALA A 68 -8.23 -5.47 0.08
CA ALA A 68 -7.14 -6.39 0.42
C ALA A 68 -6.17 -6.57 -0.76
N GLY A 69 -4.90 -6.80 -0.45
CA GLY A 69 -3.90 -7.24 -1.44
C GLY A 69 -4.25 -8.59 -2.05
N GLY A 70 -3.85 -8.79 -3.30
CA GLY A 70 -3.94 -10.09 -3.96
C GLY A 70 -2.92 -11.08 -3.39
N ASP A 71 -3.29 -12.36 -3.39
CA ASP A 71 -2.42 -13.45 -2.96
C ASP A 71 -1.21 -13.60 -3.90
N GLY A 72 -0.08 -14.03 -3.33
CA GLY A 72 1.12 -14.37 -4.10
C GLY A 72 0.92 -15.56 -5.03
N GLY A 73 1.58 -15.52 -6.19
CA GLY A 73 1.58 -16.63 -7.14
C GLY A 73 2.23 -17.88 -6.54
N ALA A 74 1.70 -19.05 -6.90
CA ALA A 74 2.34 -20.32 -6.60
C ALA A 74 3.62 -20.45 -7.43
N GLY A 75 4.71 -20.86 -6.78
CA GLY A 75 5.97 -21.06 -7.45
C GLY A 75 5.93 -22.20 -8.48
N GLY A 76 6.65 -22.02 -9.59
CA GLY A 76 6.77 -23.02 -10.65
C GLY A 76 7.62 -24.20 -10.19
N ASN A 77 7.22 -25.41 -10.59
CA ASN A 77 8.03 -26.60 -10.44
C ASN A 77 8.82 -26.80 -11.73
N ASP A 78 10.12 -26.46 -11.68
CA ASP A 78 11.08 -26.68 -12.76
C ASP A 78 11.24 -28.18 -13.07
#